data_AF-G2J401-F1
#
_entry.id   AF-G2J401-F1
#
_cell.length_a   1.000
_cell.length_b   1.000
_cell.length_c   1.000
_cell.angle_alpha   90.00
_cell.angle_beta   90.00
_cell.angle_gamma   90.00
#
_symmetry.space_group_name_H-M   'P 1'
#
loop_
_entity.id
_entity.type
_entity.pdbx_description
1 polymer ?
#
loop_
_entity_poly.entity_id
_entity_poly.type
_entity_poly.pdbx_seq_one_letter_code
_entity_poly.pdbx_strand_id
1 'polypeptide(L)'
;MVRESFEPGQTVSLVARRHGINPNQLFHWRKLHQDGSLSAVSAGEAVVPASELAEAMKQIRELQRLLGKKTMEAEILKEAVEVARSRKWIARSPLLPEDGQ
;
A
#
# COMPACT_ATOMS: atom_id res chain seq x y z
N MET A 1 1.21 21.81 -19.74
CA MET A 1 -0.25 21.87 -19.49
C MET A 1 -0.74 21.01 -18.33
N VAL A 2 -0.91 19.68 -18.44
CA VAL A 2 -1.43 18.87 -17.31
C VAL A 2 -0.48 18.91 -16.11
N ARG A 3 0.83 18.61 -16.31
CA ARG A 3 1.86 18.73 -15.26
C ARG A 3 1.97 20.16 -14.69
N GLU A 4 2.03 21.15 -15.58
CA GLU A 4 2.04 22.59 -15.24
C GLU A 4 0.87 23.01 -14.34
N SER A 5 -0.30 22.38 -14.48
CA SER A 5 -1.45 22.68 -13.61
C SER A 5 -1.30 22.15 -12.18
N PHE A 6 -0.34 21.26 -11.92
CA PHE A 6 0.00 20.77 -10.57
C PHE A 6 1.08 21.61 -9.89
N GLU A 7 1.71 22.56 -10.58
CA GLU A 7 2.74 23.41 -10.01
C GLU A 7 2.16 24.33 -8.91
N PRO A 8 2.90 24.57 -7.81
CA PRO A 8 2.47 25.48 -6.75
C PRO A 8 2.13 26.87 -7.29
N GLY A 9 0.95 27.38 -6.95
CA GLY A 9 0.46 28.68 -7.42
C GLY A 9 -0.16 28.68 -8.82
N GLN A 10 -0.19 27.55 -9.54
CA GLN A 10 -0.95 27.42 -10.79
C GLN A 10 -2.37 26.92 -10.53
N THR A 11 -3.36 27.49 -11.24
CA THR A 11 -4.73 27.00 -11.25
C THR A 11 -5.09 26.43 -12.62
N VAL A 12 -6.04 25.49 -12.66
CA VAL A 12 -6.51 24.91 -13.93
C VAL A 12 -6.99 26.00 -14.88
N SER A 13 -7.74 26.98 -14.39
CA SER A 13 -8.24 28.10 -15.19
C SER A 13 -7.12 28.99 -15.74
N LEU A 14 -6.07 29.23 -14.96
CA LEU A 14 -4.91 30.02 -15.40
C LEU A 14 -4.15 29.32 -16.53
N VAL A 15 -3.87 28.03 -16.35
CA VAL A 15 -3.17 27.22 -17.34
C VAL A 15 -4.04 27.04 -18.60
N ALA A 16 -5.34 26.77 -18.44
CA ALA A 16 -6.25 26.64 -19.57
C ALA A 16 -6.31 27.91 -20.44
N ARG A 17 -6.36 29.10 -19.81
CA ARG A 17 -6.31 30.39 -20.53
C ARG A 17 -4.98 30.61 -21.26
N ARG A 18 -3.85 30.29 -20.62
CA ARG A 18 -2.51 30.41 -21.23
C ARG A 18 -2.38 29.58 -22.50
N HIS A 19 -3.02 28.41 -22.52
CA HIS A 19 -2.98 27.48 -23.64
C HIS A 19 -4.20 27.56 -24.56
N GLY A 20 -5.15 28.48 -24.31
CA GLY A 20 -6.33 28.68 -25.14
C GLY A 20 -7.31 27.50 -25.17
N ILE A 21 -7.34 26.66 -24.12
CA ILE A 21 -8.20 25.48 -24.05
C ILE A 21 -9.34 25.64 -23.03
N ASN A 22 -10.36 24.80 -23.13
CA ASN A 22 -11.44 24.80 -22.16
C ASN A 22 -10.94 24.23 -20.80
N PRO A 23 -11.15 24.94 -19.67
CA PRO A 23 -10.77 24.45 -18.34
C PRO A 23 -11.32 23.06 -18.00
N ASN A 24 -12.53 22.72 -18.45
CA ASN A 24 -13.13 21.41 -18.21
C ASN A 24 -12.35 20.27 -18.90
N GLN A 25 -11.77 20.53 -20.07
CA GLN A 25 -10.89 19.55 -20.74
C GLN A 25 -9.61 19.34 -19.93
N LEU A 26 -9.02 20.42 -19.41
CA LEU A 26 -7.83 20.30 -18.56
C LEU A 26 -8.12 19.59 -17.24
N PHE A 27 -9.29 19.83 -16.62
CA PHE A 27 -9.74 19.09 -15.44
C PHE A 27 -9.89 17.59 -15.74
N HIS A 28 -10.50 17.26 -16.87
CA HIS A 28 -10.65 15.87 -17.31
C HIS A 28 -9.29 15.20 -17.53
N TRP A 29 -8.35 15.88 -18.20
CA TRP A 29 -6.99 15.37 -18.38
C TRP A 29 -6.19 15.27 -17.08
N ARG A 30 -6.39 16.17 -16.10
CA ARG A 30 -5.80 16.02 -14.76
C ARG A 30 -6.30 14.77 -14.06
N LYS A 31 -7.61 14.51 -14.14
CA LYS A 31 -8.22 13.32 -13.56
C LYS A 31 -7.64 12.05 -14.20
N LEU A 32 -7.65 11.97 -15.53
CA LEU A 32 -7.05 10.85 -16.27
C LEU A 32 -5.55 10.69 -15.98
N HIS A 33 -4.81 11.78 -15.75
CA HIS A 33 -3.40 11.72 -15.36
C HIS A 33 -3.19 11.21 -13.93
N GLN A 34 -4.05 11.57 -12.97
CA GLN A 34 -4.03 11.02 -11.61
C GLN A 34 -4.45 9.55 -11.59
N ASP A 35 -5.43 9.19 -12.40
CA ASP A 35 -5.93 7.83 -12.56
C ASP A 35 -5.00 6.96 -13.44
N GLY A 36 -3.82 7.46 -13.84
CA GLY A 36 -2.80 6.74 -14.62
C GLY A 36 -3.09 6.56 -16.11
N SER A 37 -4.25 6.98 -16.60
CA SER A 37 -4.71 6.80 -17.98
C SER A 37 -4.01 7.69 -19.02
N LEU A 38 -3.29 8.75 -18.62
CA LEU A 38 -2.62 9.67 -19.56
C LEU A 38 -1.08 9.50 -19.67
N SER A 39 -0.48 8.52 -18.99
CA SER A 39 0.98 8.27 -19.08
C SER A 39 1.36 7.10 -19.99
N ALA A 40 0.41 6.40 -20.60
CA ALA A 40 0.70 5.18 -21.37
C ALA A 40 1.27 5.40 -22.79
N VAL A 41 1.34 6.63 -23.31
CA VAL A 41 1.63 6.81 -24.77
C VAL A 41 3.07 7.21 -25.10
N SER A 42 3.98 7.44 -24.13
CA SER A 42 5.31 8.00 -24.48
C SER A 42 6.54 7.09 -24.30
N ALA A 43 6.48 5.92 -23.65
CA ALA A 43 7.71 5.18 -23.33
C ALA A 43 7.71 3.65 -23.51
N GLY A 44 6.58 2.99 -23.77
CA GLY A 44 6.56 1.52 -23.96
C GLY A 44 6.98 0.70 -22.72
N GLU A 45 7.12 1.34 -21.56
CA GLU A 45 7.42 0.69 -20.28
C GLU A 45 6.13 0.26 -19.58
N ALA A 46 6.17 -0.87 -18.87
CA ALA A 46 5.07 -1.36 -18.05
C ALA A 46 4.96 -0.50 -16.78
N VAL A 47 4.23 0.62 -16.88
CA VAL A 47 3.93 1.50 -15.75
C VAL A 47 2.67 1.03 -15.05
N VAL A 48 2.80 0.66 -13.77
CA VAL A 48 1.66 0.45 -12.86
C VAL A 48 0.98 1.81 -12.63
N PRO A 49 -0.34 1.93 -12.83
CA PRO A 49 -1.07 3.15 -12.53
C PRO A 49 -0.81 3.63 -11.09
N ALA A 50 -0.72 4.95 -10.90
CA ALA A 50 -0.47 5.53 -9.57
C ALA A 50 -1.56 5.15 -8.56
N SER A 51 -2.79 4.91 -9.01
CA SER A 51 -3.91 4.40 -8.23
C SER A 51 -3.66 2.98 -7.72
N GLU A 52 -3.25 2.06 -8.61
CA GLU A 52 -2.92 0.67 -8.25
C GLU A 52 -1.74 0.60 -7.29
N LEU A 53 -0.72 1.44 -7.49
CA LEU A 53 0.40 1.55 -6.56
C LEU A 53 -0.06 2.04 -5.17
N ALA A 54 -0.93 3.05 -5.12
CA ALA A 54 -1.46 3.58 -3.87
C ALA A 54 -2.33 2.56 -3.13
N GLU A 55 -3.16 1.79 -3.85
CA GLU A 55 -3.96 0.70 -3.30
C GLU A 55 -3.08 -0.42 -2.74
N ALA A 56 -2.07 -0.85 -3.52
CA ALA A 56 -1.11 -1.86 -3.07
C ALA A 56 -0.35 -1.41 -1.81
N MET A 57 0.09 -0.15 -1.75
CA MET A 57 0.73 0.41 -0.55
C MET A 57 -0.21 0.42 0.67
N LYS A 58 -1.50 0.72 0.48
CA LYS A 58 -2.50 0.65 1.55
C LYS A 58 -2.67 -0.79 2.05
N GLN A 59 -2.75 -1.75 1.14
CA GLN A 59 -2.84 -3.18 1.45
C GLN A 59 -1.63 -3.66 2.24
N ILE A 60 -0.41 -3.25 1.83
CA ILE A 60 0.84 -3.60 2.52
C ILE A 60 0.82 -3.11 3.98
N ARG A 61 0.42 -1.86 4.23
CA ARG A 61 0.36 -1.33 5.59
C ARG A 61 -0.63 -2.09 6.47
N GLU A 62 -1.78 -2.45 5.92
CA GLU A 62 -2.79 -3.20 6.67
C GLU A 62 -2.31 -4.63 6.98
N LEU A 63 -1.67 -5.29 6.02
CA LEU A 63 -1.07 -6.61 6.24
C LEU A 63 0.05 -6.56 7.27
N GLN A 64 0.93 -5.55 7.23
CA GLN A 64 1.97 -5.36 8.24
C GLN A 64 1.39 -5.18 9.65
N ARG A 65 0.29 -4.42 9.77
CA ARG A 65 -0.42 -4.23 11.04
C ARG A 65 -1.03 -5.53 11.56
N LEU A 66 -1.71 -6.30 10.69
CA LEU A 66 -2.31 -7.58 11.05
C LEU A 66 -1.25 -8.61 11.44
N LEU A 67 -0.14 -8.65 10.71
CA LEU A 67 0.99 -9.53 11.02
C LEU A 67 1.55 -9.22 12.40
N GLY A 68 1.80 -7.94 12.74
CA GLY A 68 2.29 -7.56 14.06
C GLY A 68 1.38 -8.03 15.20
N LYS A 69 0.05 -7.93 15.02
CA LYS A 69 -0.92 -8.45 16.01
C LYS A 69 -0.81 -9.96 16.17
N LYS A 70 -0.74 -10.70 15.05
CA LYS A 70 -0.66 -12.16 15.07
C LYS A 70 0.67 -12.67 15.65
N THR A 71 1.77 -11.95 15.41
CA THR A 71 3.07 -12.25 16.03
C THR A 71 3.00 -12.14 17.54
N MET A 72 2.44 -11.03 18.06
CA MET A 72 2.27 -10.84 19.50
C MET A 72 1.37 -11.92 20.12
N GLU A 73 0.23 -12.23 19.50
CA GLU A 73 -0.65 -13.32 19.97
C GLU A 73 0.09 -14.65 20.03
N ALA A 74 0.90 -14.97 19.01
CA ALA A 74 1.66 -16.21 18.97
C ALA A 74 2.76 -16.28 20.05
N GLU A 75 3.42 -15.16 20.35
CA GLU A 75 4.42 -15.09 21.43
C GLU A 75 3.80 -15.34 22.80
N ILE A 76 2.67 -14.67 23.09
CA ILE A 76 1.93 -14.87 24.35
C ILE A 76 1.47 -16.33 24.48
N LEU A 77 0.96 -16.93 23.40
CA LEU A 77 0.52 -18.31 23.42
C LEU A 77 1.69 -19.29 23.61
N LYS A 78 2.84 -19.03 22.99
CA LYS A 78 4.07 -19.84 23.22
C LYS A 78 4.51 -19.78 24.68
N GLU A 79 4.53 -18.59 25.29
CA GLU A 79 4.81 -18.43 26.71
C GLU A 79 3.82 -19.20 27.58
N ALA A 80 2.51 -19.06 27.31
CA ALA A 80 1.48 -19.75 28.07
C ALA A 80 1.63 -21.28 28.00
N VAL A 81 1.96 -21.82 26.82
CA VAL A 81 2.25 -23.24 26.63
C VAL A 81 3.47 -23.66 27.45
N GLU A 82 4.54 -22.86 27.45
CA GLU A 82 5.77 -23.19 28.17
C GLU A 82 5.58 -23.18 29.70
N VAL A 83 4.80 -22.22 30.20
CA VAL A 83 4.37 -22.18 31.60
C VAL A 83 3.53 -23.40 31.95
N ALA A 84 2.57 -23.75 31.10
CA ALA A 84 1.67 -24.88 31.36
C ALA A 84 2.40 -26.24 31.29
N ARG A 85 3.40 -26.39 30.41
CA ARG A 85 4.31 -27.56 30.39
C ARG A 85 5.14 -27.65 31.67
N SER A 86 5.74 -26.53 32.10
CA SER A 86 6.55 -26.46 33.33
C SER A 86 5.75 -26.83 34.58
N ARG A 87 4.47 -26.45 34.64
CA ARG A 87 3.55 -26.76 35.75
C ARG A 87 2.86 -28.12 35.62
N LYS A 88 3.17 -28.93 34.59
CA LYS A 88 2.53 -30.21 34.26
C LYS A 88 1.00 -30.13 34.08
N TRP A 89 0.50 -28.96 33.67
CA TRP A 89 -0.93 -28.73 33.44
C TRP A 89 -1.42 -29.28 32.10
N ILE A 90 -0.50 -29.49 31.17
CA ILE A 90 -0.72 -30.20 29.92
C ILE A 90 0.20 -31.43 29.91
N ALA A 91 -0.37 -32.61 29.67
CA ALA A 91 0.41 -33.79 29.35
C ALA A 91 1.29 -33.45 28.14
N ARG A 92 2.57 -33.85 28.15
CA ARG A 92 3.48 -33.60 27.03
C ARG A 92 2.88 -34.24 25.78
N SER A 93 2.22 -33.44 24.95
CA SER A 93 1.85 -33.85 23.60
C SER A 93 3.17 -34.16 22.88
N PRO A 94 3.30 -35.31 22.19
CA PRO A 94 4.52 -35.65 21.47
C PRO A 94 4.62 -34.73 20.24
N LEU A 95 5.15 -33.52 20.41
CA LEU A 95 5.29 -32.54 19.33
C LEU A 95 6.77 -32.33 19.05
N LEU A 96 7.20 -32.95 17.94
CA LEU A 96 8.37 -32.69 17.09
C LEU A 96 9.75 -32.59 17.78
N PRO A 97 10.84 -33.01 17.09
CA PRO A 97 12.17 -32.98 17.70
C PRO A 97 12.51 -31.54 18.08
N GLU A 98 13.02 -31.34 19.29
CA GLU A 98 13.80 -30.14 19.58
C GLU A 98 15.04 -30.23 18.69
N ASP A 99 15.10 -29.37 17.67
CA ASP A 99 16.33 -29.19 16.90
C ASP A 99 17.40 -28.70 17.89
N GLY A 100 18.28 -29.64 18.25
CA GLY A 100 19.20 -29.50 19.35
C GLY A 100 20.32 -28.50 19.11
N GLN A 101 20.72 -27.88 20.21
CA GLN A 101 22.12 -27.64 20.56
C GLN A 101 22.25 -27.81 22.07
#